data_AF-A0AAW7IVE8-F1
#
_entry.id   AF-A0AAW7IVE8-F1
#
_cell.length_a   1.000
_cell.length_b   1.000
_cell.length_c   1.000
_cell.angle_alpha   90.00
_cell.angle_beta   90.00
_cell.angle_gamma   90.00
#
_symmetry.space_group_name_H-M   'P 1'
#
loop_
_entity.id
_entity.type
_entity.pdbx_description
1 polymer ?
#
loop_
_entity_poly.entity_id
_entity_poly.type
_entity_poly.pdbx_seq_one_letter_code
_entity_poly.pdbx_strand_id
1 'polypeptide(L)' 'MERDPKIDDEVDVIFAGHSHEYANTVVAGKLIVQAYSNGKAFSQVNLEMDPHTKNIVKLPQDWFIEWVEKLNEK' A
#
# COMPACT_ATOMS: atom_id res chain seq x y z
N MET A 1 6.86 24.73 6.62
CA MET A 1 6.35 23.43 6.16
C MET A 1 7.47 22.45 6.38
N GLU A 2 7.34 21.64 7.43
CA GLU A 2 8.40 20.78 7.95
C GLU A 2 8.32 19.46 7.19
N ARG A 3 9.26 19.24 6.26
CA ARG A 3 9.43 17.96 5.57
C ARG A 3 10.07 16.99 6.55
N ASP A 4 9.32 15.98 6.95
CA ASP A 4 9.78 14.87 7.79
C ASP A 4 10.85 14.07 6.99
N PRO A 5 12.13 14.03 7.42
CA PRO A 5 13.26 13.75 6.54
C PRO A 5 13.50 12.26 6.22
N LYS A 6 12.45 11.42 6.15
CA LYS A 6 12.62 9.97 5.94
C LYS A 6 11.89 9.36 4.76
N ILE A 7 10.87 10.01 4.21
CA ILE A 7 10.15 9.48 3.04
C ILE A 7 10.11 10.54 1.95
N ASP A 8 10.70 10.22 0.81
CA ASP A 8 10.79 11.14 -0.33
C ASP A 8 9.39 11.45 -0.88
N ASP A 9 9.19 12.68 -1.34
CA ASP A 9 7.91 13.11 -1.91
C ASP A 9 7.59 12.37 -3.21
N GLU A 10 8.59 11.85 -3.93
CA GLU A 10 8.41 11.01 -5.11
C GLU A 10 7.87 9.59 -4.81
N VAL A 11 7.77 9.20 -3.53
CA VAL A 11 7.22 7.90 -3.13
C VAL A 11 5.71 7.99 -2.91
N ASP A 12 4.94 7.21 -3.66
CA ASP A 12 3.49 7.15 -3.49
C ASP A 12 3.02 6.00 -2.59
N VAL A 13 3.64 4.82 -2.70
CA VAL A 13 3.27 3.58 -2.00
C VAL A 13 4.51 2.81 -1.55
N ILE A 14 4.46 2.26 -0.34
CA ILE A 14 5.52 1.44 0.25
C ILE A 14 4.99 0.03 0.49
N PHE A 15 5.63 -0.96 -0.14
CA PHE A 15 5.44 -2.37 0.17
C PHE A 15 6.45 -2.79 1.23
N ALA A 16 5.98 -2.97 2.47
CA ALA A 16 6.78 -3.38 3.60
C ALA A 16 6.81 -4.91 3.76
N GLY A 17 7.76 -5.38 4.58
CA GLY A 17 8.00 -6.79 4.88
C GLY A 17 8.75 -6.95 6.19
N HIS A 18 9.19 -8.18 6.48
CA HIS A 18 10.03 -8.58 7.62
C HIS A 18 9.35 -8.69 8.99
N SER A 19 8.46 -7.77 9.40
CA SER A 19 7.89 -7.84 10.76
C SER A 19 6.86 -8.95 10.93
N HIS A 20 6.32 -9.48 9.83
CA HIS A 20 5.28 -10.52 9.81
C HIS A 20 3.97 -10.08 10.49
N GLU A 21 3.69 -8.78 10.49
CA GLU A 21 2.52 -8.17 11.13
C GLU A 21 1.68 -7.36 10.13
N TYR A 22 0.52 -6.84 10.56
CA TYR A 22 -0.22 -5.86 9.76
C TYR A 22 0.43 -4.49 9.90
N ALA A 23 0.76 -3.87 8.78
CA ALA A 23 1.33 -2.52 8.74
C ALA A 23 0.48 -1.55 7.90
N ASN A 24 -0.76 -1.93 7.58
CA ASN A 24 -1.58 -1.18 6.64
C ASN A 24 -2.01 0.16 7.23
N THR A 25 -1.37 1.22 6.77
CA THR A 25 -1.55 2.58 7.32
C THR A 25 -1.18 3.62 6.27
N VAL A 26 -1.50 4.88 6.57
CA VAL A 26 -1.08 6.03 5.77
C VAL A 26 -0.17 6.90 6.64
N VAL A 27 1.06 7.13 6.19
CA VAL A 27 2.04 8.02 6.86
C VAL A 27 2.48 9.06 5.87
N ALA A 28 2.43 10.34 6.27
CA ALA A 28 2.76 11.48 5.38
C ALA A 28 1.99 11.44 4.04
N GLY A 29 0.74 10.96 4.03
CA GLY A 29 -0.08 10.83 2.83
C GLY A 29 0.27 9.65 1.92
N LYS A 30 1.24 8.80 2.31
CA LYS A 30 1.74 7.67 1.53
C LYS A 30 1.19 6.37 2.11
N LEU A 31 0.70 5.49 1.23
CA LEU A 31 0.16 4.20 1.67
C LEU A 31 1.31 3.24 1.99
N ILE A 32 1.26 2.60 3.16
CA ILE A 32 2.15 1.50 3.54
C ILE A 32 1.32 0.24 3.63
N VAL A 33 1.75 -0.84 2.98
CA VAL A 33 1.09 -2.16 3.02
C VAL A 33 2.09 -3.27 3.33
N GLN A 34 1.66 -4.28 4.08
CA GLN A 34 2.45 -5.48 4.33
C GLN A 34 1.56 -6.73 4.27
N ALA A 35 1.98 -7.69 3.45
CA ALA A 35 1.29 -8.96 3.28
C ALA A 35 1.63 -9.94 4.42
N TYR A 36 1.03 -9.71 5.59
CA TYR A 36 1.11 -10.51 6.83
C TYR A 36 2.31 -11.49 6.92
N SER A 37 2.07 -12.80 7.07
CA SER A 37 3.11 -13.79 7.34
C SER A 37 2.90 -15.08 6.54
N ASN A 38 4.01 -15.69 6.11
CA ASN A 38 4.08 -17.04 5.51
C ASN A 38 3.10 -17.25 4.35
N GLY A 39 2.93 -16.24 3.50
CA GLY A 39 2.06 -16.34 2.32
C GLY A 39 0.56 -16.48 2.64
N LYS A 40 0.13 -16.20 3.88
CA LYS A 40 -1.29 -16.27 4.26
C LYS A 40 -2.16 -15.23 3.55
N ALA A 41 -1.53 -14.14 3.10
CA ALA A 41 -2.19 -13.09 2.36
C ALA A 41 -1.21 -12.47 1.36
N PHE A 42 -1.77 -11.74 0.39
CA PHE A 42 -1.01 -10.84 -0.49
C PHE A 42 -1.60 -9.43 -0.40
N SER A 43 -0.76 -8.43 -0.65
CA SER A 43 -1.17 -7.04 -0.71
C SER A 43 -1.42 -6.66 -2.16
N GLN A 44 -2.59 -6.10 -2.45
CA GLN A 44 -2.88 -5.48 -3.73
C GLN A 44 -3.18 -3.99 -3.53
N VAL A 45 -2.57 -3.16 -4.36
CA VAL A 45 -2.80 -1.72 -4.37
C VAL A 45 -3.20 -1.33 -5.79
N ASN A 46 -4.41 -0.78 -5.93
CA ASN A 46 -4.89 -0.22 -7.18
C ASN A 46 -4.79 1.31 -7.10
N LEU A 47 -4.16 1.93 -8.09
CA LEU A 47 -3.96 3.37 -8.20
C LEU A 47 -4.61 3.90 -9.46
N GLU A 48 -5.09 5.13 -9.40
CA GLU A 48 -5.57 5.87 -10.56
C GLU A 48 -4.65 7.07 -10.81
N MET A 49 -4.12 7.17 -12.02
CA MET A 49 -3.17 8.21 -12.44
C MET A 49 -3.79 9.06 -13.54
N ASP A 50 -3.62 10.37 -13.44
CA ASP A 50 -3.93 11.28 -14.55
C ASP A 50 -2.74 11.33 -15.54
N PRO A 51 -2.94 10.93 -16.81
CA PRO A 51 -1.87 10.87 -17.79
C PRO A 51 -1.31 12.26 -18.19
N HIS A 52 -2.04 13.35 -17.93
CA HIS A 52 -1.60 14.70 -18.26
C HIS A 52 -0.69 15.28 -17.17
N THR A 53 -1.14 15.18 -15.92
CA THR A 53 -0.40 15.71 -14.77
C THR A 53 0.65 14.73 -14.25
N LYS A 54 0.55 13.45 -14.62
CA LYS A 54 1.38 12.34 -14.12
C LYS A 54 1.29 12.17 -12.60
N ASN A 55 0.20 12.62 -11.99
CA ASN A 55 -0.05 12.49 -10.57
C ASN A 55 -1.10 11.40 -10.30
N ILE A 56 -1.00 10.77 -9.12
CA ILE A 56 -2.05 9.89 -8.62
C ILE A 56 -3.21 10.76 -8.15
N VAL A 57 -4.40 10.54 -8.73
CA VAL A 57 -5.59 11.35 -8.46
C VAL A 57 -6.52 10.74 -7.42
N LYS A 58 -6.33 9.45 -7.12
CA LYS A 58 -7.09 8.74 -6.09
C LYS A 58 -6.13 7.96 -5.20
N LEU A 59 -6.07 8.34 -3.92
CA LEU A 59 -5.43 7.51 -2.90
C LEU A 59 -6.15 6.14 -2.89
N PRO A 60 -5.45 5.03 -2.62
CA PRO A 60 -6.08 3.72 -2.61
C PRO A 60 -7.16 3.73 -1.52
N GLN A 61 -8.42 3.85 -1.91
CA GLN A 61 -9.56 3.56 -1.03
C GLN A 61 -9.95 2.08 -1.11
N ASP A 62 -9.33 1.34 -2.04
CA ASP A 62 -9.52 -0.10 -2.30
C ASP A 62 -8.21 -0.88 -2.11
N TRP A 63 -7.43 -0.60 -1.05
CA TRP A 63 -6.39 -1.56 -0.65
C TRP A 63 -7.05 -2.68 0.15
N PHE A 64 -7.12 -3.86 -0.44
CA PHE A 64 -7.57 -5.06 0.26
C PHE A 64 -6.35 -5.92 0.57
N ILE A 65 -6.25 -6.40 1.81
CA ILE A 65 -5.50 -7.63 2.09
C ILE A 65 -6.46 -8.76 1.74
N GLU A 66 -6.13 -9.51 0.72
CA GLU A 66 -6.89 -10.70 0.35
C GLU A 66 -6.18 -11.93 0.91
N TRP A 67 -6.93 -12.72 1.69
CA TRP A 67 -6.44 -13.94 2.32
C TRP A 67 -6.44 -15.07 1.30
N VAL A 68 -5.34 -15.81 1.22
CA VAL A 68 -5.21 -16.93 0.28
C VAL A 68 -6.28 -17.99 0.53
N GLU A 69 -6.65 -18.22 1.79
CA GLU A 69 -7.72 -19.16 2.17
C GLU A 69 -9.07 -18.78 1.54
N LYS A 70 -9.40 -17.49 1.47
CA LYS A 70 -10.66 -16.99 0.88
C LYS A 70 -10.67 -17.06 -0.66
N LEU A 71 -9.50 -17.11 -1.29
CA LEU A 71 -9.39 -17.28 -2.74
C LEU A 71 -9.66 -18.73 -3.17
N ASN A 72 -9.32 -19.70 -2.33
CA ASN A 72 -9.48 -21.13 -2.62
C ASN A 72 -10.92 -21.63 -2.44
N GLU A 73 -11.83 -20.78 -1.93
CA GLU A 73 -13.25 -21.08 -1.77
C GLU A 73 -14.11 -20.67 -2.99
N LYS A 74 -13.48 -20.22 -4.09
CA LYS A 74 -14.15 -19.82 -5.35
C LYS A 74 -14.08 -20.89 -6.43
#